data_AF-A0A452QCY0-F1
#
_entry.id   AF-A0A452QCY0-F1
#
_cell.length_a   1.000
_cell.length_b   1.000
_cell.length_c   1.000
_cell.angle_alpha   90.00
_cell.angle_beta   90.00
_cell.angle_gamma   90.00
#
_symmetry.space_group_name_H-M   'P 1'
#
loop_
_entity.id
_entity.type
_entity.pdbx_description
1 polymer ?
#
loop_
_entity_poly.entity_id
_entity_poly.type
_entity_poly.pdbx_seq_one_letter_code
_entity_poly.pdbx_strand_id
1 'polypeptide(L)' 'MEKIFRNGVIPGHFSRGSKSMVRRVLQALVGLKMVEKDKDGGRELTSHGQRDLVRIAGQVAAANKKH' A
#
# COMPACT_ATOMS: atom_id res chain seq x y z
N MET A 1 10.89 2.48 8.16
CA MET A 1 11.10 3.95 8.17
C MET A 1 9.91 4.58 8.88
N GLU A 2 10.01 4.78 10.19
CA GLU A 2 8.99 5.50 10.96
C GLU A 2 9.47 6.95 11.16
N LYS A 3 8.63 7.93 10.82
CA LYS A 3 9.00 9.35 10.82
C LYS A 3 8.66 9.97 12.18
N ILE A 4 9.67 10.50 12.87
CA ILE A 4 9.45 11.32 14.08
C ILE A 4 8.82 12.65 13.65
N PHE A 5 7.67 12.98 14.23
CA PHE A 5 6.95 14.23 13.93
C PHE A 5 7.57 15.39 14.71
N ARG A 6 7.88 16.50 14.02
CA ARG A 6 8.50 17.68 14.62
C ARG A 6 7.42 18.55 15.30
N ASN A 7 7.50 18.69 16.62
CA ASN A 7 6.58 19.50 17.44
C ASN A 7 7.10 20.92 17.72
N GLY A 8 7.94 21.48 16.85
CA GLY A 8 8.63 22.73 17.11
C GLY A 8 9.73 22.56 18.16
N VAL A 9 9.61 23.26 19.30
CA VAL A 9 10.61 23.24 20.39
C VAL A 9 10.52 22.02 21.30
N ILE A 10 9.43 21.25 21.23
CA ILE A 10 9.22 20.03 22.01
C ILE A 10 9.85 18.84 21.26
N PRO A 11 10.48 17.87 21.96
CA PRO A 11 10.97 16.65 21.35
C PRO A 11 9.93 16.00 20.44
N GLY A 12 10.41 15.49 19.30
CA GLY A 12 9.54 14.81 18.36
C GLY A 12 9.11 13.44 18.88
N HIS A 13 7.88 13.07 18.59
CA HIS A 13 7.32 11.76 18.94
C HIS A 13 6.81 11.04 17.69
N PHE A 14 6.56 9.74 17.84
CA PHE A 14 5.93 8.95 16.80
C PHE A 14 4.53 9.49 16.49
N SER A 15 4.20 9.56 15.19
CA SER A 15 2.87 9.91 14.73
C SER A 15 2.38 8.89 13.71
N ARG A 16 1.09 8.55 13.81
CA ARG A 16 0.43 7.61 12.89
C ARG A 16 0.03 8.34 11.60
N GLY A 17 -0.01 7.60 10.50
CA GLY A 17 -0.58 8.08 9.24
C GLY A 17 -2.08 8.36 9.34
N SER A 18 -2.61 9.10 8.35
CA SER A 18 -4.04 9.45 8.29
C SER A 18 -4.93 8.23 8.02
N LYS A 19 -5.87 7.98 8.93
CA LYS A 19 -6.84 6.87 8.80
C LYS A 19 -7.82 7.07 7.65
N SER A 20 -8.24 8.31 7.38
CA SER A 20 -9.22 8.61 6.33
C SER A 20 -8.62 8.39 4.95
N MET A 21 -7.36 8.76 4.75
CA MET A 21 -6.62 8.48 3.51
C MET A 21 -6.44 6.98 3.30
N VAL A 22 -5.97 6.25 4.31
CA VAL A 22 -5.79 4.79 4.23
C VAL A 22 -7.12 4.11 3.85
N ARG A 23 -8.24 4.55 4.45
CA ARG A 23 -9.57 4.02 4.10
C ARG A 23 -9.94 4.29 2.64
N ARG A 24 -9.74 5.52 2.14
CA ARG A 24 -10.07 5.91 0.76
C ARG A 24 -9.24 5.13 -0.25
N VAL A 25 -7.93 5.01 -0.02
CA VAL A 25 -7.04 4.23 -0.90
C VAL A 25 -7.51 2.78 -0.99
N LEU A 26 -7.81 2.15 0.15
CA LEU A 26 -8.27 0.77 0.15
C LEU A 26 -9.67 0.61 -0.45
N GLN A 27 -10.56 1.61 -0.36
CA GLN A 27 -11.85 1.59 -1.06
C GLN A 27 -11.66 1.70 -2.58
N ALA A 28 -10.73 2.55 -3.05
CA ALA A 28 -10.41 2.67 -4.47
C ALA A 28 -9.84 1.35 -5.04
N LEU A 29 -8.94 0.69 -4.30
CA LEU A 29 -8.37 -0.61 -4.71
C LEU A 29 -9.42 -1.74 -4.75
N VAL A 30 -10.44 -1.69 -3.88
CA VAL A 30 -11.59 -2.59 -3.97
C VAL A 30 -12.41 -2.31 -5.23
N GLY A 31 -12.65 -1.03 -5.57
CA GLY A 31 -13.32 -0.64 -6.81
C GLY A 31 -12.58 -1.10 -8.07
N LEU A 32 -11.25 -1.13 -8.03
CA LEU A 32 -10.39 -1.67 -9.09
C LEU A 32 -10.27 -3.20 -9.09
N LYS A 33 -10.95 -3.90 -8.18
CA LYS A 33 -10.88 -5.37 -8.01
C LYS A 33 -9.48 -5.92 -7.72
N MET A 34 -8.59 -5.07 -7.18
CA MET A 34 -7.24 -5.47 -6.78
C MET A 34 -7.21 -6.11 -5.40
N VAL A 35 -8.12 -5.69 -4.53
CA VAL A 35 -8.20 -6.10 -3.13
C VAL A 35 -9.65 -6.45 -2.80
N GLU A 36 -9.87 -7.44 -1.95
CA GLU A 36 -11.18 -7.82 -1.44
C GLU A 36 -11.24 -7.84 0.09
N LYS A 37 -12.45 -7.99 0.62
CA LYS A 37 -12.64 -8.17 2.06
C LYS A 37 -12.42 -9.63 2.39
N ASP A 38 -11.51 -9.88 3.32
CA ASP A 38 -11.30 -11.20 3.87
C ASP A 38 -12.43 -11.55 4.88
N LYS A 39 -12.76 -12.83 4.98
CA LYS A 39 -13.78 -13.39 5.87
C LYS A 39 -13.37 -13.29 7.34
N ASP A 40 -12.08 -13.40 7.62
CA ASP A 40 -11.51 -13.29 8.97
C ASP A 40 -11.26 -11.83 9.40
N GLY A 41 -11.63 -10.89 8.53
CA GLY A 41 -11.48 -9.46 8.72
C GLY A 41 -10.27 -8.87 7.99
N GLY A 42 -10.19 -7.54 7.94
CA GLY A 42 -9.14 -6.89 7.16
C GLY A 42 -9.42 -6.95 5.65
N ARG A 43 -8.36 -7.07 4.86
CA ARG A 43 -8.38 -7.03 3.39
C ARG A 43 -7.28 -7.90 2.81
N GLU A 44 -7.60 -8.64 1.77
CA GLU A 44 -6.66 -9.52 1.06
C GLU A 44 -6.56 -9.15 -0.42
N LEU A 45 -5.45 -9.54 -1.07
CA LEU A 45 -5.30 -9.37 -2.53
C LEU A 45 -6.17 -10.39 -3.26
N THR A 46 -6.86 -9.94 -4.32
CA THR A 46 -7.56 -10.86 -5.21
C THR A 46 -6.55 -11.68 -6.02
N SER A 47 -6.92 -12.87 -6.50
CA SER A 47 -6.06 -13.65 -7.40
C SER A 47 -5.76 -12.91 -8.72
N HIS A 48 -6.62 -11.98 -9.14
CA HIS A 48 -6.34 -11.07 -10.25
C HIS A 48 -5.28 -10.03 -9.89
N GLY A 49 -5.43 -9.37 -8.74
CA GLY A 49 -4.45 -8.40 -8.24
C GLY A 49 -3.06 -8.99 -8.06
N GLN A 50 -2.95 -10.21 -7.54
CA GLN A 50 -1.66 -10.91 -7.44
C GLN A 50 -0.99 -11.10 -8.81
N ARG A 51 -1.74 -11.58 -9.82
CA ARG A 51 -1.20 -11.79 -11.18
C ARG A 51 -0.74 -10.48 -11.82
N ASP A 52 -1.50 -9.42 -11.66
CA ASP A 52 -1.17 -8.11 -12.23
C ASP A 52 0.10 -7.53 -11.59
N LEU A 53 0.22 -7.63 -10.26
CA LEU A 53 1.43 -7.23 -9.55
C LEU A 53 2.67 -8.02 -9.99
N VAL A 54 2.53 -9.34 -10.14
CA VAL A 54 3.62 -10.21 -10.62
C VAL A 54 4.03 -9.84 -12.05
N ARG A 55 3.07 -9.59 -12.93
CA ARG A 55 3.34 -9.16 -14.32
C ARG A 55 4.12 -7.84 -14.35
N ILE A 56 3.72 -6.85 -13.55
CA ILE A 56 4.41 -5.56 -13.46
C ILE A 56 5.82 -5.75 -12.91
N ALA A 57 6.00 -6.56 -11.86
CA ALA A 57 7.32 -6.87 -11.31
C ALA A 57 8.25 -7.48 -12.38
N GLY A 58 7.75 -8.41 -13.20
CA GLY A 58 8.50 -8.98 -14.33
C GLY A 58 8.89 -7.94 -15.38
N GLN A 59 7.99 -7.02 -15.72
CA GLN A 59 8.27 -5.91 -16.64
C GLN A 59 9.37 -4.97 -16.11
N VAL A 60 9.28 -4.59 -14.82
CA VAL A 60 10.28 -3.74 -14.17
C VAL A 60 11.65 -4.43 -14.12
N ALA A 61 11.69 -5.71 -13.76
CA ALA A 61 12.93 -6.48 -13.72
C ALA A 61 13.59 -6.61 -15.10
N ALA A 62 12.80 -6.89 -16.15
CA ALA A 62 13.29 -6.97 -17.53
C ALA A 62 13.83 -5.63 -18.05
N ALA A 63 13.19 -4.52 -17.68
CA ALA A 63 13.67 -3.18 -18.01
C ALA A 63 15.02 -2.87 -17.35
N ASN A 64 15.20 -3.26 -16.09
CA ASN A 64 16.42 -3.00 -15.32
C ASN A 64 17.62 -3.87 -15.73
N LYS A 65 17.40 -5.00 -16.42
CA LYS A 65 18.47 -5.90 -16.89
C LYS A 65 19.21 -5.39 -18.15
N LYS A 66 18.81 -4.24 -18.72
CA LYS A 66 19.38 -3.69 -19.96
C LYS A 66 20.67 -2.85 -19.77
N HIS A 67 21.39 -3.05 -18.66
CA HIS A 67 22.70 -2.47 -18.42
C HIS A 67 23.71 -3.56 -18.06
#